data_AF-A0A837D9V4-F1
#
_entry.id   AF-A0A837D9V4-F1
#
_cell.length_a   1.000
_cell.length_b   1.000
_cell.length_c   1.000
_cell.angle_alpha   90.00
_cell.angle_beta   90.00
_cell.angle_gamma   90.00
#
_symmetry.space_group_name_H-M   'P 1'
#
loop_
_entity.id
_entity.type
_entity.pdbx_description
1 polymer ?
#
loop_
_entity_poly.entity_id
_entity_poly.type
_entity_poly.pdbx_seq_one_letter_code
_entity_poly.pdbx_strand_id
1 'polypeptide(L)' 'MTGVVVVLGLALLVQGGGGLINNIFSDSDSWFVLNYLDLPEALRIAGHALMLLIGLFLVVRSKGWRWLLED' A
#
# COMPACT_ATOMS: atom_id res chain seq x y z
N MET A 1 -12.81 -10.23 -14.19
CA MET A 1 -12.01 -10.57 -12.99
C MET A 1 -10.76 -9.70 -12.82
N THR A 2 -10.04 -9.36 -13.89
CA THR A 2 -8.78 -8.58 -13.83
C THR A 2 -8.92 -7.14 -13.31
N GLY A 3 -10.03 -6.46 -13.59
CA GLY A 3 -10.25 -5.06 -13.17
C GLY A 3 -10.33 -4.89 -11.64
N VAL A 4 -11.05 -5.78 -10.95
CA VAL A 4 -11.15 -5.75 -9.48
C VAL A 4 -9.79 -5.96 -8.83
N VAL A 5 -8.98 -6.90 -9.34
CA VAL A 5 -7.64 -7.17 -8.82
C VAL A 5 -6.73 -5.95 -8.95
N VAL A 6 -6.82 -5.22 -10.07
CA VAL A 6 -6.06 -3.98 -10.28
C VAL A 6 -6.50 -2.89 -9.29
N VAL A 7 -7.81 -2.70 -9.11
CA VAL A 7 -8.33 -1.70 -8.15
C VAL A 7 -7.88 -2.04 -6.72
N LEU A 8 -7.99 -3.29 -6.31
CA LEU A 8 -7.51 -3.76 -5.00
C LEU A 8 -6.00 -3.56 -4.85
N GLY A 9 -5.23 -3.90 -5.88
CA GLY A 9 -3.78 -3.71 -5.88
C GLY A 9 -3.39 -2.24 -5.74
N LEU A 10 -4.06 -1.34 -6.46
CA LEU A 10 -3.86 0.11 -6.34
C LEU A 10 -4.27 0.63 -4.95
N ALA A 11 -5.39 0.17 -4.41
CA ALA A 11 -5.80 0.54 -3.05
C ALA A 11 -4.74 0.13 -2.02
N LEU A 12 -4.18 -1.08 -2.13
CA LEU A 12 -3.10 -1.55 -1.26
C LEU A 12 -1.80 -0.77 -1.46
N LEU A 13 -1.46 -0.37 -2.69
CA LEU A 13 -0.32 0.52 -2.96
C LEU A 13 -0.48 1.87 -2.26
N VAL A 14 -1.66 2.47 -2.32
CA VAL A 14 -1.95 3.74 -1.64
C VAL A 14 -1.94 3.58 -0.13
N GLN A 15 -2.61 2.55 0.40
CA GLN A 15 -2.65 2.27 1.84
C GLN A 15 -1.27 1.94 2.42
N GLY A 16 -0.46 1.19 1.67
CA GLY A 16 0.87 0.80 2.09
C GLY A 16 1.88 1.92 1.92
N GLY A 17 1.97 2.50 0.73
CA GLY A 17 2.95 3.56 0.42
C GLY A 17 2.68 4.84 1.20
N GLY A 18 1.46 5.35 1.15
CA GLY A 18 1.08 6.55 1.90
C GLY A 18 1.17 6.33 3.41
N GLY A 19 0.70 5.18 3.90
CA GLY A 19 0.78 4.83 5.32
C GLY A 19 2.21 4.70 5.85
N LEU A 20 3.12 4.09 5.06
CA LEU A 20 4.54 4.05 5.39
C LEU A 20 5.14 5.44 5.49
N ILE A 21 4.93 6.28 4.47
CA ILE A 21 5.46 7.65 4.46
C ILE A 21 4.93 8.44 5.65
N ASN A 22 3.63 8.33 5.94
CA ASN A 22 3.02 9.01 7.08
C ASN A 22 3.70 8.62 8.40
N ASN A 23 3.83 7.32 8.68
CA ASN A 23 4.36 6.83 9.95
C ASN A 23 5.86 7.04 10.11
N ILE A 24 6.62 7.15 9.01
CA ILE A 24 8.08 7.38 9.09
C ILE A 24 8.41 8.88 9.19
N PHE A 25 7.66 9.75 8.51
CA PHE A 25 8.10 11.14 8.30
C PHE A 25 7.20 12.21 8.90
N SER A 26 5.90 11.96 9.07
CA SER A 26 4.94 13.03 9.38
C SER A 26 4.10 12.78 10.62
N ASP A 27 4.03 11.53 11.10
CA ASP A 27 3.16 11.00 12.16
C ASP A 27 1.84 11.79 12.30
N SER A 28 1.18 12.00 11.15
CA SER A 28 0.01 12.88 11.05
C SER A 28 -1.28 12.07 11.03
N ASP A 29 -2.36 12.68 11.52
CA ASP A 29 -3.71 12.14 11.40
C ASP A 29 -4.05 11.96 9.91
N SER A 30 -4.19 10.70 9.49
CA SER A 30 -4.37 10.31 8.11
C SER A 30 -5.28 9.10 7.99
N TRP A 31 -5.90 8.93 6.82
CA TRP A 31 -6.95 7.95 6.57
C TRP A 31 -6.47 6.51 6.36
N PHE A 32 -5.17 6.25 6.54
CA PHE A 32 -4.60 4.92 6.33
C PHE A 32 -5.07 3.96 7.42
N VAL A 33 -5.67 2.83 7.02
CA VAL A 33 -6.46 1.97 7.92
C VAL A 33 -5.68 1.49 9.14
N LEU A 34 -4.39 1.12 8.98
CA LEU A 34 -3.59 0.62 10.11
C LEU A 34 -3.29 1.69 11.16
N ASN A 35 -3.48 2.98 10.87
CA ASN A 35 -3.33 4.06 11.87
C ASN A 35 -4.46 4.06 12.90
N TYR A 36 -5.61 3.46 12.57
CA TYR A 36 -6.76 3.36 13.47
C TYR A 36 -6.78 2.05 14.26
N LEU A 37 -5.80 1.17 14.06
CA LEU A 37 -5.66 -0.07 14.83
C LEU A 37 -4.68 0.14 15.97
N ASP A 38 -5.02 -0.41 17.14
CA ASP A 38 -4.13 -0.43 18.30
C ASP A 38 -3.04 -1.49 18.11
N LEU A 39 -2.01 -1.12 17.34
CA LEU A 39 -0.87 -1.97 17.01
C LEU A 39 0.43 -1.31 17.50
N PRO A 40 1.42 -2.10 17.97
CA PRO A 40 2.76 -1.58 18.18
C PRO A 40 3.32 -0.95 16.90
N GLU A 41 4.06 0.14 17.04
CA GLU A 41 4.60 0.92 15.92
C GLU A 41 5.30 0.06 14.86
N ALA A 42 6.18 -0.85 15.30
CA ALA A 42 6.91 -1.74 14.41
C ALA A 42 5.95 -2.63 13.56
N LEU A 43 4.85 -3.09 14.15
CA LEU A 43 3.86 -3.92 13.46
C LEU A 43 3.01 -3.08 12.50
N ARG A 44 2.68 -1.84 12.89
CA ARG A 44 1.97 -0.89 12.01
C ARG A 44 2.79 -0.55 10.78
N ILE A 45 4.08 -0.22 10.95
CA ILE A 45 5.02 0.05 9.84
C ILE A 45 5.18 -1.20 8.96
N ALA A 46 5.43 -2.36 9.56
CA ALA A 46 5.55 -3.63 8.81
C ALA A 46 4.27 -3.96 8.03
N GLY A 47 3.09 -3.68 8.60
CA GLY A 47 1.81 -3.87 7.95
C GLY A 47 1.64 -2.99 6.71
N HIS A 48 2.02 -1.72 6.78
CA HIS A 48 2.01 -0.84 5.61
C HIS A 48 3.00 -1.30 4.54
N ALA A 49 4.21 -1.74 4.92
CA ALA A 49 5.16 -2.33 3.99
C ALA A 49 4.60 -3.58 3.30
N LEU A 50 3.93 -4.46 4.06
CA LEU A 50 3.31 -5.66 3.50
C LEU A 50 2.18 -5.31 2.52
N MET A 51 1.31 -4.35 2.87
CA MET A 51 0.27 -3.86 1.97
C MET A 51 0.87 -3.32 0.67
N LEU A 52 1.95 -2.53 0.76
CA LEU A 52 2.65 -1.99 -0.41
C LEU A 52 3.17 -3.12 -1.31
N LEU A 53 3.86 -4.12 -0.75
CA LEU A 53 4.42 -5.24 -1.50
C LEU A 53 3.33 -6.08 -2.18
N ILE A 54 2.23 -6.38 -1.48
CA ILE A 54 1.10 -7.12 -2.03
C ILE A 54 0.43 -6.31 -3.15
N GLY A 55 0.17 -5.02 -2.93
CA GLY A 55 -0.41 -4.14 -3.92
C GLY A 55 0.41 -4.09 -5.20
N LEU A 56 1.73 -3.91 -5.06
CA LEU A 56 2.68 -3.91 -6.17
C LEU A 56 2.64 -5.24 -6.93
N PHE A 57 2.70 -6.36 -6.21
CA PHE A 57 2.64 -7.68 -6.81
C PHE A 57 1.35 -7.88 -7.62
N LEU A 58 0.19 -7.50 -7.07
CA LEU A 58 -1.10 -7.65 -7.75
C LEU A 58 -1.19 -6.81 -9.04
N VAL A 59 -0.74 -5.55 -8.99
CA VAL A 59 -0.77 -4.65 -10.14
C VAL A 59 0.20 -5.13 -11.22
N VAL A 60 1.45 -5.41 -10.85
CA VAL A 60 2.47 -5.92 -11.78
C VAL A 60 2.05 -7.24 -12.42
N ARG A 61 1.47 -8.16 -11.65
CA ARG A 61 0.99 -9.45 -12.18
C ARG A 61 -0.16 -9.28 -13.17
N SER A 62 -0.96 -8.22 -13.02
CA SER A 62 -2.16 -7.95 -13.82
C SER A 62 -1.90 -7.07 -15.04
N LYS A 63 -0.99 -6.10 -14.95
CA LYS A 63 -0.69 -5.10 -15.98
C LYS A 63 0.68 -5.31 -16.66
N GLY A 64 1.55 -6.12 -16.06
CA GLY A 64 2.93 -6.29 -16.47
C GLY A 64 3.85 -5.19 -15.90
N TRP A 65 5.14 -5.49 -15.80
CA TRP A 65 6.17 -4.56 -15.28
C TRP A 65 6.30 -3.27 -16.10
N ARG A 66 6.00 -3.31 -17.40
CA ARG A 66 6.07 -2.14 -18.29
C ARG A 66 5.15 -1.01 -17.87
N TRP A 67 4.03 -1.33 -17.23
CA TRP A 67 3.09 -0.32 -16.74
C TRP A 67 3.71 0.61 -15.67
N LEU A 68 4.75 0.19 -14.95
CA LEU A 68 5.46 1.07 -13.99
C LEU A 68 6.47 2.01 -14.65
N LEU A 69 6.82 1.75 -15.91
CA LEU A 69 7.91 2.43 -16.63
C LEU A 69 7.38 3.28 -17.80
N GLU A 70 6.12 3.09 -18.17
CA GLU A 70 5.44 3.81 -19.23
C GLU A 70 4.49 4.81 -18.56
N ASP A 71 4.96 6.06 -18.40
CA ASP A 71 4.13 7.23 -18.06
C ASP A 71 3.24 7.64 -19.25
#